data_AF-A0A3G2TCJ9-F1
#
_entry.id   AF-A0A3G2TCJ9-F1
#
_cell.length_a   1.000
_cell.length_b   1.000
_cell.length_c   1.000
_cell.angle_alpha   90.00
_cell.angle_beta   90.00
_cell.angle_gamma   90.00
#
_symmetry.space_group_name_H-M   'P 1'
#
loop_
_entity.id
_entity.type
_entity.pdbx_description
1 polymer ?
#
loop_
_entity_poly.entity_id
_entity_poly.type
_entity_poly.pdbx_seq_one_letter_code
_entity_poly.pdbx_strand_id
1 'polypeptide(L)'
;MQMFSMTRKGQIVEIPATSTIYEAGATEGLLTADLLQQAAFPKSYSLFDGFLVGEHEGCEHFALGQRKGIGVGGKKAPLFVIGIDERENRLFVGQGADHPGLKACVFRFALNHAIPSDNFNTATYPLSAQVVSTIQSHLPLAMLHRIGEDLFIVFQNEVPVTILNGSLEVYTDQILHMTIHNSNKRYEN
;
A
#
# COMPACT_ATOMS: atom_id res chain seq x y z
N MET A 1 -4.28 -39.96 14.68
CA MET A 1 -3.42 -39.66 13.51
C MET A 1 -3.38 -38.15 13.39
N GLN A 2 -2.34 -37.52 13.94
CA GLN A 2 -2.24 -36.06 13.99
C GLN A 2 -1.74 -35.59 12.61
N MET A 3 -2.59 -34.90 11.87
CA MET A 3 -2.19 -34.27 10.60
C MET A 3 -1.21 -33.13 10.95
N PHE A 4 0.07 -33.35 10.69
CA PHE A 4 1.03 -32.25 10.64
C PHE A 4 0.67 -31.36 9.45
N SER A 5 0.02 -30.24 9.71
CA SER A 5 0.01 -29.14 8.75
C SER A 5 1.43 -28.59 8.70
N MET A 6 2.22 -29.00 7.70
CA MET A 6 3.47 -28.31 7.36
C MET A 6 3.06 -26.97 6.75
N THR A 7 2.87 -25.94 7.58
CA THR A 7 2.66 -24.58 7.12
C THR A 7 3.86 -24.22 6.25
N ARG A 8 3.63 -23.94 4.95
CA ARG A 8 4.70 -23.50 4.06
C ARG A 8 5.17 -22.14 4.56
N LYS A 9 6.42 -22.08 5.02
CA LYS A 9 7.07 -20.82 5.39
C LYS A 9 6.97 -19.83 4.23
N GLY A 10 6.68 -18.59 4.57
CA GLY A 10 6.68 -17.48 3.62
C GLY A 10 8.09 -16.99 3.35
N GLN A 11 8.27 -16.30 2.22
CA GLN A 11 9.58 -15.86 1.74
C GLN A 11 9.79 -14.38 2.06
N ILE A 12 10.99 -14.00 2.51
CA ILE A 12 11.37 -12.60 2.71
C ILE A 12 12.28 -12.17 1.56
N VAL A 13 11.83 -11.16 0.81
CA VAL A 13 12.53 -10.63 -0.36
C VAL A 13 12.96 -9.19 -0.07
N GLU A 14 14.25 -8.92 -0.12
CA GLU A 14 14.79 -7.56 -0.01
C GLU A 14 14.78 -6.88 -1.38
N ILE A 15 14.03 -5.78 -1.50
CA ILE A 15 14.01 -4.93 -2.69
C ILE A 15 15.02 -3.79 -2.50
N PRO A 16 15.97 -3.59 -3.42
CA PRO A 16 16.89 -2.46 -3.36
C PRO A 16 16.18 -1.12 -3.61
N ALA A 17 16.60 -0.06 -2.92
CA ALA A 17 16.11 1.30 -3.15
C ALA A 17 16.38 1.80 -4.58
N THR A 18 17.37 1.21 -5.27
CA THR A 18 17.74 1.50 -6.66
C THR A 18 16.99 0.63 -7.68
N SER A 19 15.98 -0.13 -7.26
CA SER A 19 15.16 -0.93 -8.17
C SER A 19 14.41 -0.03 -9.16
N THR A 20 14.32 -0.46 -10.41
CA THR A 20 13.57 0.25 -11.47
C THR A 20 12.08 0.35 -11.17
N ILE A 21 11.55 -0.42 -10.22
CA ILE A 21 10.16 -0.29 -9.71
C ILE A 21 9.89 1.12 -9.14
N TYR A 22 10.93 1.78 -8.63
CA TYR A 22 10.84 3.13 -8.06
C TYR A 22 11.14 4.23 -9.07
N GLU A 23 11.55 3.88 -10.29
CA GLU A 23 11.64 4.84 -11.37
C GLU A 23 10.21 5.24 -11.74
N ALA A 24 9.79 6.41 -11.26
CA ALA A 24 8.51 6.98 -11.62
C ALA A 24 8.44 7.06 -13.14
N GLY A 25 7.37 6.52 -13.73
CA GLY A 25 6.93 6.86 -15.08
C GLY A 25 6.45 8.31 -15.12
N ALA A 26 7.34 9.24 -14.75
CA ALA A 26 7.09 10.66 -14.74
C ALA A 26 6.87 11.08 -16.19
N THR A 27 5.62 11.31 -16.54
CA THR A 27 5.31 12.21 -17.64
C THR A 27 4.43 13.30 -17.07
N GLU A 28 5.00 14.51 -17.03
CA GLU A 28 4.25 15.75 -16.92
C GLU A 28 3.19 15.76 -18.03
N GLY A 29 1.92 15.76 -17.64
CA GLY A 29 0.78 15.71 -18.56
C GLY A 29 -0.29 14.77 -18.05
N LEU A 30 -1.56 15.14 -18.28
CA LEU A 30 -2.80 14.45 -17.93
C LEU A 30 -2.63 13.11 -17.18
N LEU A 31 -3.08 13.05 -15.91
CA LEU A 31 -3.16 11.78 -15.15
C LEU A 31 -4.09 10.80 -15.87
N THR A 32 -3.54 9.98 -16.77
CA THR A 32 -4.27 8.91 -17.43
C THR A 32 -4.49 7.77 -16.45
N ALA A 33 -5.47 6.91 -16.75
CA ALA A 33 -5.69 5.69 -15.97
C ALA A 33 -4.43 4.83 -15.85
N ASP A 34 -3.66 4.71 -16.94
CA ASP A 34 -2.43 3.93 -16.97
C ASP A 34 -1.34 4.51 -16.07
N LEU A 35 -1.16 5.83 -16.07
CA LEU A 35 -0.19 6.50 -15.21
C LEU A 35 -0.55 6.36 -13.73
N LEU A 36 -1.84 6.50 -13.40
CA LEU A 36 -2.33 6.28 -12.03
C LEU A 36 -2.09 4.82 -11.59
N GLN A 37 -2.36 3.85 -12.46
CA GLN A 37 -2.13 2.44 -12.18
C GLN A 37 -0.64 2.13 -11.93
N GLN A 38 0.26 2.70 -12.74
CA GLN A 38 1.71 2.51 -12.60
C GLN A 38 2.25 3.19 -11.33
N ALA A 39 1.76 4.38 -11.01
CA ALA A 39 2.20 5.14 -9.84
C ALA A 39 1.66 4.57 -8.52
N ALA A 40 0.52 3.89 -8.55
CA ALA A 40 -0.21 3.45 -7.35
C ALA A 40 0.59 2.54 -6.41
N PHE A 41 0.31 2.68 -5.13
CA PHE A 41 0.54 1.71 -4.07
C PHE A 41 -0.77 0.93 -3.81
N PRO A 42 -0.73 -0.38 -3.48
CA PRO A 42 0.46 -1.23 -3.30
C PRO A 42 1.24 -1.46 -4.58
N LYS A 43 2.58 -1.47 -4.46
CA LYS A 43 3.47 -1.86 -5.54
C LYS A 43 3.40 -3.38 -5.75
N SER A 44 3.42 -3.81 -7.00
CA SER A 44 3.52 -5.23 -7.35
C SER A 44 5.00 -5.61 -7.37
N TYR A 45 5.48 -6.19 -6.27
CA TYR A 45 6.82 -6.76 -6.19
C TYR A 45 6.78 -8.24 -6.53
N SER A 46 7.88 -8.74 -7.09
CA SER A 46 8.13 -10.15 -7.39
C SER A 46 9.45 -10.63 -6.77
N LEU A 47 9.67 -11.95 -6.83
CA LEU A 47 10.94 -12.55 -6.40
C LEU A 47 12.14 -12.10 -7.24
N PHE A 48 11.90 -11.62 -8.47
CA PHE A 48 12.96 -11.21 -9.39
C PHE A 48 13.37 -9.74 -9.24
N ASP A 49 12.65 -8.97 -8.43
CA ASP A 49 12.92 -7.55 -8.21
C ASP A 49 13.93 -7.28 -7.08
N GLY A 50 14.41 -8.35 -6.43
CA GLY A 50 15.27 -8.25 -5.28
C GLY A 50 15.97 -9.55 -4.93
N PHE A 51 16.34 -9.67 -3.65
CA PHE A 51 17.13 -10.78 -3.14
C PHE A 51 16.32 -11.57 -2.11
N LEU A 52 16.28 -12.89 -2.22
CA LEU A 52 15.75 -13.73 -1.16
C LEU A 52 16.70 -13.67 0.05
N VAL A 53 16.20 -13.20 1.20
CA VAL A 53 17.02 -12.93 2.39
C VAL A 53 16.58 -13.69 3.64
N GLY A 54 15.47 -14.41 3.58
CA GLY A 54 15.00 -15.20 4.71
C GLY A 54 13.60 -15.77 4.49
N GLU A 55 13.03 -16.26 5.58
CA GLU A 55 11.72 -16.88 5.63
C GLU A 55 10.94 -16.39 6.87
N HIS A 56 9.62 -16.52 6.86
CA HIS A 56 8.74 -16.21 7.99
C HIS A 56 7.61 -17.24 8.15
N GLU A 57 6.95 -17.25 9.29
CA GLU A 57 5.89 -18.24 9.59
C GLU A 57 4.51 -17.85 9.02
N GLY A 58 4.27 -16.56 8.74
CA GLY A 58 3.05 -16.08 8.08
C GLY A 58 3.04 -14.56 7.87
N CYS A 59 2.45 -14.09 6.76
CA CYS A 59 2.36 -12.67 6.42
C CYS A 59 1.48 -11.86 7.39
N GLU A 60 0.50 -12.51 8.03
CA GLU A 60 -0.47 -11.91 8.95
C GLU A 60 0.16 -11.30 10.21
N HIS A 61 1.43 -11.61 10.49
CA HIS A 61 2.20 -11.09 11.61
C HIS A 61 2.96 -9.79 11.28
N PHE A 62 2.85 -9.31 10.05
CA PHE A 62 3.57 -8.13 9.56
C PHE A 62 2.60 -7.00 9.19
N ALA A 63 3.08 -5.76 9.38
CA ALA A 63 2.41 -4.55 8.92
C ALA A 63 3.37 -3.69 8.09
N LEU A 64 2.83 -2.85 7.20
CA LEU A 64 3.66 -1.94 6.41
C LEU A 64 4.44 -0.99 7.33
N GLY A 65 5.71 -0.74 7.00
CA GLY A 65 6.64 0.06 7.81
C GLY A 65 7.16 -0.64 9.07
N GLN A 66 6.80 -1.90 9.33
CA GLN A 66 7.33 -2.65 10.47
C GLN A 66 8.84 -2.88 10.31
N ARG A 67 9.60 -2.62 11.39
CA ARG A 67 11.06 -2.88 11.46
C ARG A 67 11.40 -4.11 12.30
N LYS A 68 10.76 -4.24 13.45
CA LYS A 68 11.08 -5.29 14.44
C LYS A 68 10.42 -6.61 14.04
N GLY A 69 11.05 -7.73 14.39
CA GLY A 69 10.48 -9.06 14.17
C GLY A 69 10.61 -9.63 12.75
N ILE A 70 11.35 -8.97 11.84
CA ILE A 70 11.63 -9.49 10.48
C ILE A 70 12.57 -10.71 10.52
N GLY A 71 13.42 -10.83 11.54
CA GLY A 71 14.30 -12.00 11.71
C GLY A 71 15.49 -12.05 10.75
N VAL A 72 15.75 -11.00 9.97
CA VAL A 72 16.88 -10.91 9.03
C VAL A 72 17.91 -9.92 9.56
N GLY A 73 19.14 -10.40 9.77
CA GLY A 73 20.28 -9.63 10.28
C GLY A 73 21.40 -9.41 9.25
N GLY A 74 22.51 -8.79 9.67
CA GLY A 74 23.71 -8.63 8.84
C GLY A 74 23.61 -7.61 7.70
N LYS A 75 22.60 -6.73 7.72
CA LYS A 75 22.38 -5.67 6.73
C LYS A 75 23.08 -4.36 7.14
N LYS A 76 23.34 -3.50 6.16
CA LYS A 76 24.00 -2.20 6.38
C LYS A 76 23.09 -1.23 7.13
N ALA A 77 21.78 -1.29 6.85
CA ALA A 77 20.75 -0.54 7.55
C ALA A 77 19.61 -1.48 8.00
N PRO A 78 18.77 -1.05 8.96
CA PRO A 78 17.60 -1.83 9.37
C PRO A 78 16.65 -2.08 8.19
N LEU A 79 16.01 -3.25 8.19
CA LEU A 79 14.96 -3.59 7.24
C LEU A 79 13.60 -3.07 7.71
N PHE A 80 12.77 -2.67 6.76
CA PHE A 80 11.39 -2.27 6.97
C PHE A 80 10.49 -3.01 5.98
N VAL A 81 9.29 -3.39 6.39
CA VAL A 81 8.28 -4.00 5.50
C VAL A 81 7.74 -2.93 4.54
N ILE A 82 7.90 -3.17 3.24
CA ILE A 82 7.48 -2.26 2.15
C ILE A 82 6.34 -2.85 1.29
N GLY A 83 6.07 -4.13 1.44
CA GLY A 83 5.00 -4.84 0.74
C GLY A 83 4.71 -6.18 1.39
N ILE A 84 3.46 -6.62 1.27
CA ILE A 84 2.99 -7.90 1.78
C ILE A 84 2.14 -8.52 0.67
N ASP A 85 2.47 -9.74 0.27
CA ASP A 85 1.67 -10.55 -0.63
C ASP A 85 1.18 -11.78 0.13
N GLU A 86 -0.04 -11.67 0.65
CA GLU A 86 -0.67 -12.75 1.43
C GLU A 86 -1.01 -13.97 0.56
N ARG A 87 -1.24 -13.77 -0.74
CA ARG A 87 -1.61 -14.86 -1.66
C ARG A 87 -0.44 -15.81 -1.88
N GLU A 88 0.74 -15.24 -2.06
CA GLU A 88 1.97 -15.98 -2.28
C GLU A 88 2.77 -16.20 -0.99
N ASN A 89 2.28 -15.70 0.14
CA ASN A 89 2.96 -15.69 1.44
C ASN A 89 4.36 -15.10 1.34
N ARG A 90 4.48 -13.88 0.78
CA ARG A 90 5.75 -13.16 0.61
C ARG A 90 5.77 -11.84 1.35
N LEU A 91 6.88 -11.58 2.02
CA LEU A 91 7.19 -10.34 2.69
C LEU A 91 8.26 -9.58 1.91
N PHE A 92 7.95 -8.37 1.46
CA PHE A 92 8.92 -7.50 0.79
C PHE A 92 9.47 -6.49 1.78
N VAL A 93 10.80 -6.41 1.84
CA VAL A 93 11.51 -5.54 2.78
C VAL A 93 12.50 -4.62 2.06
N GLY A 94 12.71 -3.42 2.59
CA GLY A 94 13.68 -2.45 2.09
C GLY A 94 14.63 -2.00 3.21
N GLN A 95 15.88 -1.69 2.86
CA GLN A 95 16.86 -1.18 3.82
C GLN A 95 16.71 0.34 4.02
N GLY A 96 16.68 0.77 5.28
CA GLY A 96 16.65 2.18 5.68
C GLY A 96 15.23 2.76 5.82
N ALA A 97 15.09 3.77 6.68
CA ALA A 97 13.81 4.42 6.94
C ALA A 97 13.35 5.33 5.79
N ASP A 98 14.27 5.73 4.92
CA ASP A 98 14.02 6.56 3.73
C ASP A 98 13.86 5.72 2.46
N HIS A 99 13.63 4.40 2.60
CA HIS A 99 13.44 3.54 1.45
C HIS A 99 12.23 4.01 0.61
N PRO A 100 12.34 4.13 -0.73
CA PRO A 100 11.25 4.66 -1.57
C PRO A 100 9.97 3.82 -1.47
N GLY A 101 10.08 2.52 -1.23
CA GLY A 101 8.93 1.64 -0.97
C GLY A 101 8.13 1.94 0.33
N LEU A 102 8.58 2.87 1.18
CA LEU A 102 7.88 3.27 2.39
C LEU A 102 6.98 4.50 2.22
N LYS A 103 7.03 5.16 1.06
CA LYS A 103 6.25 6.36 0.76
C LYS A 103 5.58 6.24 -0.60
N ALA A 104 4.44 6.91 -0.77
CA ALA A 104 3.76 6.99 -2.06
C ALA A 104 2.92 8.26 -2.14
N CYS A 105 2.67 8.73 -3.38
CA CYS A 105 1.69 9.79 -3.64
C CYS A 105 0.33 9.22 -4.08
N VAL A 106 0.30 8.05 -4.72
CA VAL A 106 -0.92 7.47 -5.30
C VAL A 106 -1.25 6.18 -4.58
N PHE A 107 -2.48 6.05 -4.09
CA PHE A 107 -2.99 4.85 -3.43
C PHE A 107 -4.22 4.34 -4.18
N ARG A 108 -4.19 3.07 -4.59
CA ARG A 108 -5.30 2.42 -5.27
C ARG A 108 -6.09 1.55 -4.30
N PHE A 109 -7.41 1.65 -4.36
CA PHE A 109 -8.35 0.82 -3.61
C PHE A 109 -9.39 0.27 -4.57
N ALA A 110 -9.71 -1.02 -4.44
CA ALA A 110 -10.90 -1.56 -5.07
C ALA A 110 -12.15 -0.96 -4.39
N LEU A 111 -13.17 -0.65 -5.17
CA LEU A 111 -14.38 0.02 -4.70
C LEU A 111 -15.12 -0.77 -3.61
N ASN A 112 -15.06 -2.10 -3.65
CA ASN A 112 -15.64 -2.99 -2.64
C ASN A 112 -14.96 -2.90 -1.26
N HIS A 113 -13.80 -2.26 -1.14
CA HIS A 113 -13.14 -1.96 0.14
C HIS A 113 -13.56 -0.62 0.74
N ALA A 114 -14.35 0.17 -0.01
CA ALA A 114 -14.91 1.42 0.45
C ALA A 114 -16.35 1.24 0.92
N ILE A 115 -16.69 1.98 1.97
CA ILE A 115 -18.06 2.23 2.39
C ILE A 115 -18.41 3.64 1.88
N PRO A 116 -19.11 3.75 0.74
CA PRO A 116 -19.49 5.05 0.18
C PRO A 116 -20.56 5.74 1.03
N SER A 117 -20.53 7.07 1.08
CA SER A 117 -21.66 7.87 1.58
C SER A 117 -22.69 8.13 0.48
N ASP A 118 -23.82 8.75 0.84
CA ASP A 118 -24.95 8.96 -0.07
C ASP A 118 -24.59 9.73 -1.36
N ASN A 119 -23.62 10.65 -1.28
CA ASN A 119 -23.22 11.51 -2.40
C ASN A 119 -22.19 10.85 -3.33
N PHE A 120 -21.70 9.64 -3.00
CA PHE A 120 -20.60 9.00 -3.70
C PHE A 120 -20.88 8.77 -5.19
N ASN A 121 -22.06 8.25 -5.53
CA ASN A 121 -22.42 7.89 -6.90
C ASN A 121 -22.81 9.09 -7.78
N THR A 122 -23.19 10.21 -7.16
CA THR A 122 -23.60 11.43 -7.87
C THR A 122 -22.44 12.40 -8.10
N ALA A 123 -21.29 12.16 -7.47
CA ALA A 123 -20.11 12.99 -7.64
C ALA A 123 -19.48 12.84 -9.03
N THR A 124 -18.91 13.93 -9.54
CA THR A 124 -18.09 13.93 -10.77
C THR A 124 -16.62 13.83 -10.38
N TYR A 125 -15.90 12.89 -10.99
CA TYR A 125 -14.48 12.65 -10.74
C TYR A 125 -13.62 13.22 -11.87
N PRO A 126 -12.40 13.70 -11.59
CA PRO A 126 -11.77 13.75 -10.27
C PRO A 126 -12.26 14.92 -9.40
N LEU A 127 -12.16 14.79 -8.07
CA LEU A 127 -12.52 15.85 -7.14
C LEU A 127 -11.51 15.99 -5.99
N SER A 128 -11.42 17.20 -5.44
CA SER A 128 -10.56 17.50 -4.29
C SER A 128 -11.08 16.81 -3.03
N ALA A 129 -10.16 16.26 -2.24
CA ALA A 129 -10.48 15.56 -1.01
C ALA A 129 -9.48 15.87 0.12
N GLN A 130 -10.01 15.92 1.34
CA GLN A 130 -9.22 15.83 2.57
C GLN A 130 -9.28 14.40 3.08
N VAL A 131 -8.12 13.79 3.31
CA VAL A 131 -8.04 12.44 3.87
C VAL A 131 -7.63 12.53 5.34
N VAL A 132 -8.31 11.74 6.18
CA VAL A 132 -8.01 11.58 7.60
C VAL A 132 -7.66 10.12 7.85
N SER A 133 -6.53 9.85 8.51
CA SER A 133 -6.10 8.51 8.88
C SER A 133 -6.13 8.34 10.40
N THR A 134 -6.44 7.14 10.87
CA THR A 134 -6.35 6.80 12.30
C THR A 134 -4.90 6.61 12.77
N ILE A 135 -3.94 6.46 11.86
CA ILE A 135 -2.52 6.22 12.15
C ILE A 135 -1.70 7.50 12.11
N GLN A 136 -2.04 8.43 11.22
CA GLN A 136 -1.29 9.65 11.00
C GLN A 136 -2.20 10.87 10.95
N SER A 137 -1.85 11.88 11.76
CA SER A 137 -2.50 13.19 11.72
C SER A 137 -1.95 14.03 10.57
N HIS A 138 -2.79 14.92 10.04
CA HIS A 138 -2.42 15.94 9.04
C HIS A 138 -1.83 15.35 7.74
N LEU A 139 -2.67 14.66 6.97
CA LEU A 139 -2.31 14.27 5.61
C LEU A 139 -2.45 15.47 4.64
N PRO A 140 -1.58 15.57 3.61
CA PRO A 140 -1.73 16.54 2.55
C PRO A 140 -3.10 16.46 1.87
N LEU A 141 -3.48 17.53 1.18
CA LEU A 141 -4.62 17.49 0.29
C LEU A 141 -4.42 16.42 -0.80
N ALA A 142 -5.52 15.83 -1.23
CA ALA A 142 -5.53 14.81 -2.25
C ALA A 142 -6.57 15.10 -3.34
N MET A 143 -6.38 14.46 -4.49
CA MET A 143 -7.39 14.31 -5.52
C MET A 143 -7.92 12.88 -5.48
N LEU A 144 -9.24 12.73 -5.51
CA LEU A 144 -9.91 11.45 -5.64
C LEU A 144 -10.26 11.22 -7.11
N HIS A 145 -9.78 10.12 -7.68
CA HIS A 145 -10.14 9.65 -9.02
C HIS A 145 -10.91 8.34 -8.91
N ARG A 146 -11.86 8.12 -9.81
CA ARG A 146 -12.58 6.86 -9.97
C ARG A 146 -12.43 6.39 -11.41
N ILE A 147 -11.93 5.18 -11.59
CA ILE A 147 -11.76 4.55 -12.91
C ILE A 147 -12.35 3.14 -12.80
N GLY A 148 -13.53 2.94 -13.39
CA GLY A 148 -14.27 1.70 -13.23
C GLY A 148 -14.56 1.37 -11.76
N GLU A 149 -14.08 0.21 -11.32
CA GLU A 149 -14.21 -0.31 -9.95
C GLU A 149 -12.98 0.01 -9.07
N ASP A 150 -12.06 0.84 -9.55
CA ASP A 150 -10.91 1.30 -8.78
C ASP A 150 -11.06 2.77 -8.38
N LEU A 151 -10.62 3.06 -7.16
CA LEU A 151 -10.47 4.40 -6.61
C LEU A 151 -8.99 4.70 -6.40
N PHE A 152 -8.61 5.91 -6.76
CA PHE A 152 -7.25 6.40 -6.57
C PHE A 152 -7.29 7.66 -5.71
N ILE A 153 -6.54 7.64 -4.61
CA ILE A 153 -6.24 8.83 -3.81
C ILE A 153 -4.85 9.30 -4.22
N VAL A 154 -4.78 10.50 -4.78
CA VAL A 154 -3.55 11.14 -5.27
C VAL A 154 -3.20 12.31 -4.35
N PHE A 155 -2.26 12.11 -3.44
CA PHE A 155 -1.77 13.15 -2.53
C PHE A 155 -0.85 14.15 -3.25
N GLN A 156 -0.89 15.41 -2.83
CA GLN A 156 0.00 16.46 -3.34
C GLN A 156 1.49 16.21 -3.03
N ASN A 157 1.77 15.50 -1.94
CA ASN A 157 3.13 15.13 -1.53
C ASN A 157 3.13 13.66 -1.08
N GLU A 158 4.31 13.05 -1.06
CA GLU A 158 4.49 11.71 -0.54
C GLU A 158 4.01 11.58 0.90
N VAL A 159 3.26 10.51 1.17
CA VAL A 159 2.83 10.11 2.51
C VAL A 159 3.34 8.70 2.80
N PRO A 160 3.59 8.35 4.07
CA PRO A 160 4.08 7.01 4.39
C PRO A 160 2.99 5.97 4.16
N VAL A 161 3.37 4.80 3.65
CA VAL A 161 2.44 3.70 3.37
C VAL A 161 1.78 3.12 4.64
N THR A 162 2.31 3.47 5.82
CA THR A 162 1.77 3.07 7.12
C THR A 162 0.38 3.64 7.40
N ILE A 163 -0.08 4.65 6.67
CA ILE A 163 -1.47 5.14 6.76
C ILE A 163 -2.49 4.04 6.45
N LEU A 164 -2.07 3.04 5.68
CA LEU A 164 -2.88 1.88 5.36
C LEU A 164 -3.02 0.92 6.54
N ASN A 165 -2.19 0.99 7.59
CA ASN A 165 -2.37 0.12 8.75
C ASN A 165 -3.63 0.47 9.58
N GLY A 166 -4.37 1.52 9.21
CA GLY A 166 -5.65 1.92 9.80
C GLY A 166 -6.73 2.18 8.76
N SER A 167 -7.84 2.78 9.20
CA SER A 167 -8.90 3.25 8.30
C SER A 167 -8.58 4.66 7.78
N LEU A 168 -9.11 4.95 6.59
CA LEU A 168 -9.08 6.27 6.01
C LEU A 168 -10.51 6.79 5.86
N GLU A 169 -10.73 8.02 6.27
CA GLU A 169 -11.95 8.76 5.98
C GLU A 169 -11.63 9.82 4.94
N VAL A 170 -12.45 9.89 3.90
CA VAL A 170 -12.26 10.81 2.79
C VAL A 170 -13.41 11.82 2.82
N TYR A 171 -13.07 13.09 2.94
CA TYR A 171 -13.99 14.20 3.01
C TYR A 171 -13.88 15.08 1.76
N THR A 172 -15.02 15.53 1.25
CA THR A 172 -15.14 16.42 0.09
C THR A 172 -16.09 17.54 0.48
N ASP A 173 -15.70 18.80 0.28
CA ASP A 173 -16.46 19.97 0.73
C ASP A 173 -16.91 19.86 2.22
N GLN A 174 -16.01 19.33 3.06
CA GLN A 174 -16.22 19.08 4.50
C GLN A 174 -17.29 18.02 4.85
N ILE A 175 -17.82 17.31 3.85
CA ILE A 175 -18.77 16.20 4.03
C ILE A 175 -18.05 14.88 3.85
N LEU A 176 -18.37 13.88 4.68
CA LEU A 176 -17.84 12.52 4.52
C LEU A 176 -18.28 11.94 3.17
N HIS A 177 -17.33 11.62 2.31
CA HIS A 177 -17.56 11.04 0.99
C HIS A 177 -17.52 9.52 1.02
N MET A 178 -16.61 8.95 1.82
CA MET A 178 -16.44 7.52 1.97
C MET A 178 -15.51 7.19 3.15
N THR A 179 -15.67 5.99 3.69
CA THR A 179 -14.72 5.37 4.62
C THR A 179 -14.06 4.18 3.95
N ILE A 180 -12.73 4.13 3.95
CA ILE A 180 -11.95 3.02 3.42
C ILE A 180 -11.39 2.26 4.61
N HIS A 181 -11.78 1.00 4.74
CA HIS A 181 -11.16 0.09 5.69
C HIS A 181 -10.03 -0.63 4.97
N ASN A 182 -8.81 -0.57 5.50
CA ASN A 182 -7.76 -1.38 4.91
C ASN A 182 -8.07 -2.87 5.15
N SER A 183 -8.26 -3.59 4.05
CA SER A 183 -8.62 -4.99 4.00
C SER A 183 -7.42 -5.91 3.92
N ASN A 184 -6.25 -5.54 4.47
CA ASN A 184 -5.24 -6.52 4.93
C ASN A 184 -5.79 -7.53 5.99
N LYS A 185 -7.12 -7.63 6.14
CA LYS A 185 -7.86 -8.59 6.95
C LYS A 185 -9.13 -9.13 6.26
N ARG A 186 -9.20 -9.20 4.92
CA ARG A 186 -10.32 -9.93 4.27
C ARG A 186 -9.88 -10.84 3.12
N TYR A 187 -9.60 -12.10 3.48
CA TYR A 187 -10.27 -13.26 2.87
C TYR A 187 -11.80 -12.98 2.89
N GLU A 188 -12.61 -13.20 1.87
CA GLU A 188 -12.71 -14.28 0.89
C GLU A 188 -13.68 -13.81 -0.22
N ASN A 189 -13.48 -14.32 -1.44
CA ASN A 189 -14.43 -14.52 -2.56
C ASN A 189 -15.56 -13.49 -2.81
#